data_AF-A0A2U3R391-F1
#
_entry.id   AF-A0A2U3R391-F1
#
_cell.length_a   1.000
_cell.length_b   1.000
_cell.length_c   1.000
_cell.angle_alpha   90.00
_cell.angle_beta   90.00
_cell.angle_gamma   90.00
#
_symmetry.space_group_name_H-M   'P 1'
#
loop_
_entity.id
_entity.type
_entity.pdbx_description
1 polymer ?
#
loop_
_entity_poly.entity_id
_entity_poly.type
_entity_poly.pdbx_seq_one_letter_code
_entity_poly.pdbx_strand_id
1 'polypeptide(L)'
;MREHFENENIKLNVQNDIKTVLIGDSFRIKAVISQLIGSAIINSSKNSKITINIKQYSEILQFTVQNIGLSPSKEKLERINAELENTNLVMYQELGEGLAFIKHLTHQMKGNLRVKEHNNYVTFSFDVPTIV
;
A
#
# COMPACT_ATOMS: atom_id res chain seq x y z
N MET A 1 6.34 -19.07 17.10
CA MET A 1 4.98 -19.61 16.91
C MET A 1 4.41 -18.92 15.68
N ARG A 2 4.30 -19.63 14.54
CA ARG A 2 3.75 -19.07 13.31
C ARG A 2 2.24 -19.29 13.35
N GLU A 3 1.47 -18.23 13.52
CA GLU A 3 0.01 -18.32 13.44
C GLU A 3 -0.38 -18.64 12.00
N HIS A 4 -1.13 -19.73 11.84
CA HIS A 4 -1.74 -20.11 10.58
C HIS A 4 -2.84 -19.09 10.25
N PHE A 5 -2.59 -18.23 9.27
CA PHE A 5 -3.63 -17.39 8.68
C PHE A 5 -4.38 -18.22 7.63
N GLU A 6 -5.40 -18.95 8.05
CA GLU A 6 -6.43 -19.51 7.15
C GLU A 6 -7.31 -18.37 6.64
N ASN A 7 -6.82 -17.62 5.63
CA ASN A 7 -7.62 -16.63 4.91
C ASN A 7 -7.84 -17.14 3.48
N GLU A 8 -8.87 -17.98 3.33
CA GLU A 8 -8.97 -18.98 2.26
C GLU A 8 -9.44 -18.48 0.87
N ASN A 9 -9.60 -17.18 0.59
CA ASN A 9 -10.03 -16.76 -0.77
C ASN A 9 -9.43 -15.42 -1.23
N ILE A 10 -8.10 -15.33 -1.27
CA ILE A 10 -7.40 -14.16 -1.83
C ILE A 10 -7.43 -14.23 -3.37
N LYS A 11 -8.26 -13.40 -4.01
CA LYS A 11 -8.25 -13.24 -5.47
C LYS A 11 -7.29 -12.13 -5.90
N LEU A 12 -6.03 -12.50 -6.14
CA LEU A 12 -5.05 -11.60 -6.75
C LEU A 12 -5.42 -11.33 -8.21
N ASN A 13 -5.72 -10.07 -8.53
CA ASN A 13 -6.01 -9.64 -9.91
C ASN A 13 -4.99 -8.59 -10.34
N VAL A 14 -3.95 -9.02 -11.06
CA VAL A 14 -2.92 -8.13 -11.61
C VAL A 14 -3.37 -7.68 -13.00
N GLN A 15 -3.83 -6.43 -13.12
CA GLN A 15 -4.07 -5.80 -14.42
C GLN A 15 -2.80 -5.10 -14.88
N ASN A 16 -2.23 -5.54 -16.00
CA ASN A 16 -1.00 -4.98 -16.56
C ASN A 16 -1.22 -4.48 -17.99
N ASP A 17 -0.89 -3.21 -18.21
CA ASP A 17 -0.48 -2.65 -19.50
C ASP A 17 0.81 -1.86 -19.27
N ILE A 18 1.82 -2.55 -18.69
CA ILE A 18 3.07 -1.96 -18.22
C ILE A 18 4.13 -2.15 -19.32
N LYS A 19 4.77 -1.06 -19.74
CA LYS A 19 5.94 -1.15 -20.63
C LYS A 19 7.13 -1.68 -19.83
N THR A 20 8.03 -2.44 -20.44
CA THR A 20 9.26 -2.87 -19.77
C THR A 20 10.01 -1.65 -19.24
N VAL A 21 10.09 -1.51 -17.91
CA VAL A 21 10.77 -0.40 -17.23
C VAL A 21 11.79 -0.96 -16.25
N LEU A 22 12.94 -0.28 -16.14
CA LEU A 22 13.91 -0.59 -15.10
C LEU A 22 13.42 0.02 -13.79
N ILE A 23 13.18 -0.81 -12.79
CA ILE A 23 12.84 -0.35 -11.45
C ILE A 23 14.05 -0.56 -10.55
N GLY A 24 14.59 0.54 -10.01
CA GLY A 24 15.88 0.54 -9.31
C GLY A 24 15.94 -0.23 -7.98
N ASP A 25 14.79 -0.59 -7.38
CA ASP A 25 14.77 -1.25 -6.07
C ASP A 25 13.59 -2.23 -5.91
N SER A 26 13.70 -3.40 -6.56
CA SER A 26 12.67 -4.45 -6.50
C SER A 26 12.48 -5.03 -5.10
N PHE A 27 13.53 -5.02 -4.26
CA PHE A 27 13.45 -5.51 -2.88
C PHE A 27 12.59 -4.60 -2.01
N ARG A 28 12.78 -3.27 -2.07
CA ARG A 28 11.93 -2.32 -1.33
C ARG A 28 10.50 -2.33 -1.82
N ILE A 29 10.27 -2.42 -3.13
CA ILE A 29 8.91 -2.55 -3.68
C ILE A 29 8.21 -3.80 -3.16
N LYS A 30 8.90 -4.94 -3.19
CA LYS A 30 8.35 -6.19 -2.64
C LYS A 30 8.02 -6.05 -1.15
N ALA A 31 8.87 -5.39 -0.37
CA ALA A 31 8.62 -5.15 1.05
C ALA A 31 7.38 -4.26 1.27
N VAL A 32 7.25 -3.16 0.50
CA VAL A 32 6.07 -2.29 0.57
C VAL A 32 4.79 -3.06 0.21
N ILE A 33 4.77 -3.77 -0.92
CA ILE A 33 3.62 -4.57 -1.35
C ILE A 33 3.25 -5.61 -0.30
N SER A 34 4.23 -6.34 0.24
CA SER A 34 3.99 -7.41 1.23
C SER A 34 3.35 -6.87 2.50
N GLN A 35 3.81 -5.71 2.99
CA GLN A 35 3.23 -5.07 4.16
C GLN A 35 1.80 -4.59 3.91
N LEU A 36 1.53 -4.01 2.73
CA LEU A 36 0.20 -3.55 2.36
C LEU A 36 -0.78 -4.72 2.22
N ILE A 37 -0.34 -5.85 1.62
CA ILE A 37 -1.13 -7.08 1.57
C ILE A 37 -1.40 -7.60 2.99
N GLY A 38 -0.39 -7.66 3.85
CA GLY A 38 -0.56 -8.08 5.24
C GLY A 38 -1.58 -7.22 5.99
N SER A 39 -1.49 -5.89 5.83
CA SER A 39 -2.46 -4.94 6.38
C SER A 39 -3.87 -5.18 5.83
N ALA A 40 -4.01 -5.41 4.52
CA ALA A 40 -5.28 -5.74 3.91
C ALA A 40 -5.88 -7.04 4.46
N ILE A 41 -5.07 -8.10 4.63
CA ILE A 41 -5.51 -9.39 5.19
C ILE A 41 -6.02 -9.22 6.62
N ILE A 42 -5.30 -8.45 7.45
CA ILE A 42 -5.64 -8.22 8.87
C ILE A 42 -6.92 -7.39 9.00
N ASN A 43 -7.08 -6.36 8.16
CA ASN A 43 -8.18 -5.39 8.28
C ASN A 43 -9.42 -5.75 7.47
N SER A 44 -9.48 -6.95 6.88
CA SER A 44 -10.63 -7.39 6.11
C SER A 44 -11.39 -8.52 6.78
N SER A 45 -12.68 -8.63 6.46
CA SER A 45 -13.48 -9.79 6.87
C SER A 45 -13.00 -11.08 6.20
N LYS A 46 -13.30 -12.23 6.81
CA LYS A 46 -13.03 -13.55 6.21
C LYS A 46 -13.63 -13.63 4.80
N ASN A 47 -12.90 -14.27 3.88
CA ASN A 47 -13.31 -14.45 2.47
C ASN A 47 -13.51 -13.13 1.68
N SER A 48 -12.89 -12.04 2.13
CA SER A 48 -12.89 -10.76 1.40
C SER A 48 -11.96 -10.79 0.20
N LYS A 49 -12.31 -10.00 -0.82
CA LYS A 49 -11.47 -9.81 -2.00
C LYS A 49 -10.42 -8.73 -1.73
N ILE A 50 -9.15 -9.08 -1.90
CA ILE A 50 -8.03 -8.13 -1.95
C ILE A 50 -7.62 -7.97 -3.41
N THR A 51 -7.63 -6.74 -3.92
CA THR A 51 -7.27 -6.43 -5.31
C THR A 51 -5.94 -5.68 -5.34
N ILE A 52 -5.01 -6.11 -6.21
CA ILE A 52 -3.73 -5.44 -6.39
C ILE A 52 -3.60 -4.97 -7.83
N ASN A 53 -3.63 -3.66 -8.08
CA ASN A 53 -3.44 -3.15 -9.45
C ASN A 53 -2.14 -2.39 -9.56
N ILE A 54 -1.52 -2.50 -10.74
CA ILE A 54 -0.32 -1.76 -11.09
C ILE A 54 -0.64 -0.94 -12.33
N LYS A 55 -0.38 0.36 -12.29
CA LYS A 55 -0.63 1.28 -13.41
C LYS A 55 0.61 2.12 -13.65
N GLN A 56 0.99 2.25 -14.91
CA GLN A 56 2.07 3.14 -15.32
C GLN A 56 1.47 4.46 -15.84
N TYR A 57 1.92 5.57 -15.27
CA TYR A 57 1.57 6.93 -15.66
C TYR A 57 2.84 7.66 -16.09
N SER A 58 3.14 7.68 -17.39
CA SER A 58 4.40 8.23 -17.90
C SER A 58 5.62 7.61 -17.18
N GLU A 59 6.33 8.41 -16.39
CA GLU A 59 7.51 8.03 -15.60
C GLU A 59 7.18 7.61 -14.16
N ILE A 60 5.93 7.27 -13.86
CA ILE A 60 5.51 6.85 -12.51
C ILE A 60 4.85 5.48 -12.59
N LEU A 61 5.30 4.56 -11.74
CA LEU A 61 4.65 3.28 -11.52
C LEU A 61 3.86 3.35 -10.21
N GLN A 62 2.54 3.24 -10.30
CA GLN A 62 1.64 3.23 -9.16
C GLN A 62 1.17 1.82 -8.88
N PHE A 63 1.27 1.42 -7.62
CA PHE A 63 0.73 0.20 -7.08
C PHE A 63 -0.45 0.54 -6.17
N THR A 64 -1.50 -0.26 -6.24
CA THR A 64 -2.67 -0.13 -5.38
C THR A 64 -2.96 -1.48 -4.73
N VAL A 65 -3.21 -1.49 -3.43
CA VAL A 65 -3.72 -2.63 -2.68
C VAL A 65 -5.04 -2.21 -2.07
N GLN A 66 -6.11 -2.84 -2.51
CA GLN A 66 -7.47 -2.53 -2.11
C GLN A 66 -8.09 -3.72 -1.39
N ASN A 67 -8.83 -3.46 -0.32
CA ASN A 67 -9.57 -4.46 0.42
C ASN A 67 -10.94 -3.95 0.85
N ILE A 68 -11.86 -4.88 1.11
CA ILE A 68 -13.17 -4.58 1.72
C ILE A 68 -13.02 -4.81 3.22
N GLY A 69 -13.20 -3.77 4.03
CA GLY A 69 -12.91 -3.89 5.45
C GLY A 69 -13.40 -2.73 6.31
N LEU A 70 -13.18 -2.85 7.61
CA LEU A 70 -13.45 -1.80 8.59
C LEU A 70 -12.52 -0.63 8.32
N SER A 71 -13.03 0.41 7.67
CA SER A 71 -12.26 1.63 7.48
C SER A 71 -12.13 2.38 8.81
N PRO A 72 -10.96 2.94 9.11
CA PRO A 72 -10.87 4.02 10.08
C PRO A 72 -11.86 5.14 9.73
N SER A 73 -12.27 5.93 10.73
CA SER A 73 -13.06 7.13 10.46
C SER A 73 -12.36 8.02 9.44
N LYS A 74 -13.12 8.77 8.65
CA LYS A 74 -12.58 9.70 7.65
C LYS A 74 -11.50 10.63 8.24
N GLU A 75 -11.77 11.16 9.44
CA GLU A 75 -10.84 12.00 10.19
C GLU A 75 -9.52 11.28 10.51
N LYS A 76 -9.58 9.99 10.91
CA LYS A 76 -8.37 9.21 11.17
C LYS A 76 -7.57 8.95 9.89
N LEU A 77 -8.24 8.70 8.76
CA LEU A 77 -7.56 8.57 7.46
C LEU A 77 -6.91 9.88 7.01
N GLU A 78 -7.54 11.03 7.26
CA GLU A 78 -6.96 12.33 6.98
C GLU A 78 -5.68 12.57 7.80
N ARG A 79 -5.68 12.22 9.10
CA ARG A 79 -4.47 12.32 9.92
C ARG A 79 -3.38 11.34 9.50
N ILE A 80 -3.73 10.10 9.16
CA ILE A 80 -2.78 9.11 8.60
C ILE A 80 -2.16 9.66 7.31
N ASN A 81 -2.95 10.20 6.38
CA ASN A 81 -2.43 10.77 5.13
C ASN A 81 -1.55 11.99 5.39
N ALA A 82 -1.92 12.87 6.32
CA ALA A 82 -1.08 14.01 6.70
C ALA A 82 0.28 13.55 7.22
N GLU A 83 0.31 12.48 8.03
CA GLU A 83 1.57 11.88 8.45
C GLU A 83 2.31 11.23 7.28
N LEU A 84 1.65 10.53 6.37
CA LEU A 84 2.30 9.92 5.19
C LEU A 84 2.93 10.96 4.25
N GLU A 85 2.28 12.10 4.05
CA GLU A 85 2.76 13.20 3.22
C GLU A 85 3.86 14.03 3.89
N ASN A 86 3.96 13.97 5.23
CA ASN A 86 4.98 14.70 5.97
C ASN A 86 6.39 14.17 5.66
N THR A 87 7.26 15.02 5.14
CA THR A 87 8.65 14.69 4.82
C THR A 87 9.55 14.58 6.05
N ASN A 88 9.12 15.12 7.20
CA ASN A 88 9.84 14.97 8.46
C ASN A 88 9.61 13.56 9.02
N LEU A 89 10.69 12.79 9.15
CA LEU A 89 10.66 11.39 9.59
C LEU A 89 10.77 11.21 11.12
N VAL A 90 10.60 12.28 11.89
CA VAL A 90 11.05 12.32 13.30
C VAL A 90 10.09 11.62 14.25
N MET A 91 8.77 11.79 14.09
CA MET A 91 7.74 11.12 14.92
C MET A 91 6.45 10.94 14.13
N TYR A 92 5.83 9.77 14.27
CA TYR A 92 4.47 9.47 13.78
C TYR A 92 3.60 9.11 14.98
N GLN A 93 2.42 9.71 15.09
CA GLN A 93 1.45 9.44 16.15
C GLN A 93 0.36 8.48 15.67
N GLU A 94 0.00 8.55 14.39
CA GLU A 94 -1.08 7.74 13.79
C GLU A 94 -0.55 6.52 13.03
N LEU A 95 0.68 6.58 12.51
CA LEU A 95 1.29 5.43 11.82
C LEU A 95 1.75 4.37 12.83
N GLY A 96 1.20 3.16 12.71
CA GLY A 96 1.81 1.96 13.31
C GLY A 96 3.15 1.61 12.65
N GLU A 97 3.94 0.75 13.29
CA GLU A 97 5.30 0.37 12.86
C GLU A 97 5.36 -0.05 11.39
N GLY A 98 4.38 -0.84 10.93
CA GLY A 98 4.31 -1.30 9.55
C GLY A 98 4.18 -0.16 8.53
N LEU A 99 3.31 0.82 8.79
CA LEU A 99 3.11 1.98 7.90
C LEU A 99 4.30 2.93 7.96
N ALA A 100 4.88 3.14 9.15
CA ALA A 100 6.09 3.92 9.32
C ALA A 100 7.27 3.35 8.53
N PHE A 101 7.44 2.01 8.57
CA PHE A 101 8.47 1.30 7.82
C PHE A 101 8.31 1.48 6.30
N ILE A 102 7.12 1.21 5.76
CA ILE A 102 6.92 1.35 4.31
C ILE A 102 6.90 2.79 3.83
N LYS A 103 6.55 3.75 4.69
CA LYS A 103 6.73 5.17 4.40
C LYS A 103 8.22 5.49 4.22
N HIS A 104 9.08 5.03 5.12
CA HIS A 104 10.53 5.21 4.99
C HIS A 104 11.05 4.60 3.68
N LEU A 105 10.67 3.35 3.35
CA LEU A 105 11.09 2.70 2.10
C LEU A 105 10.60 3.47 0.86
N THR A 106 9.35 3.91 0.88
CA THR A 106 8.75 4.66 -0.24
C THR A 106 9.46 6.00 -0.43
N HIS A 107 9.80 6.69 0.66
CA HIS A 107 10.60 7.91 0.62
C HIS A 107 12.00 7.69 0.04
N GLN A 108 12.69 6.61 0.41
CA GLN A 108 14.00 6.24 -0.16
C GLN A 108 13.93 5.99 -1.67
N MET A 109 12.77 5.55 -2.17
CA MET A 109 12.49 5.37 -3.60
C MET A 109 11.98 6.65 -4.28
N LYS A 110 12.00 7.80 -3.60
CA LYS A 110 11.43 9.08 -4.08
C LYS A 110 9.94 8.97 -4.47
N GLY A 111 9.25 8.05 -3.81
CA GLY A 111 7.84 7.76 -4.02
C GLY A 111 6.94 8.41 -2.98
N ASN A 112 5.63 8.23 -3.14
CA ASN A 112 4.61 8.64 -2.17
C ASN A 112 3.74 7.46 -1.76
N LEU A 113 3.24 7.48 -0.52
CA LEU A 113 2.30 6.50 0.02
C LEU A 113 1.03 7.22 0.48
N ARG A 114 -0.14 6.69 0.14
CA ARG A 114 -1.45 7.28 0.45
C ARG A 114 -2.47 6.20 0.77
N VAL A 115 -3.52 6.58 1.50
CA VAL A 115 -4.68 5.73 1.78
C VAL A 115 -5.98 6.47 1.49
N LYS A 116 -6.96 5.79 0.89
CA LYS A 116 -8.30 6.33 0.64
C LYS A 116 -9.36 5.32 1.01
N GLU A 117 -10.52 5.79 1.43
CA GLU A 117 -11.73 4.99 1.56
C GLU A 117 -12.78 5.47 0.55
N HIS A 118 -13.47 4.52 -0.06
CA HIS A 118 -14.65 4.79 -0.89
C HIS A 118 -15.55 3.56 -0.95
N ASN A 119 -16.85 3.73 -0.67
CA ASN A 119 -17.86 2.66 -0.73
C ASN A 119 -17.44 1.38 0.03
N ASN A 120 -16.89 1.53 1.24
CA ASN A 120 -16.36 0.44 2.09
C ASN A 120 -15.08 -0.23 1.57
N TYR A 121 -14.46 0.31 0.52
CA TYR A 121 -13.15 -0.13 0.08
C TYR A 121 -12.08 0.77 0.68
N VAL A 122 -11.11 0.16 1.35
CA VAL A 122 -9.86 0.84 1.74
C VAL A 122 -8.83 0.54 0.67
N THR A 123 -8.20 1.58 0.14
CA THR A 123 -7.18 1.48 -0.91
C THR A 123 -5.93 2.19 -0.46
N PHE A 124 -4.86 1.42 -0.25
CA PHE A 124 -3.52 1.96 -0.16
C PHE A 124 -2.93 2.08 -1.56
N SER A 125 -2.27 3.20 -1.83
CA SER A 125 -1.51 3.40 -3.05
C SER A 125 -0.11 3.85 -2.73
N PHE A 126 0.89 3.24 -3.37
CA PHE A 126 2.24 3.81 -3.40
C PHE A 126 2.70 3.98 -4.84
N ASP A 127 3.42 5.07 -5.09
CA ASP A 127 3.97 5.40 -6.39
C ASP A 127 5.49 5.51 -6.30
N VAL A 128 6.17 5.10 -7.36
CA VAL A 128 7.63 5.23 -7.51
C VAL A 128 7.96 5.75 -8.92
N PRO A 129 8.96 6.63 -9.06
CA PRO A 129 9.45 7.00 -10.38
C PRO A 129 10.03 5.78 -11.11
N THR A 130 9.74 5.64 -12.40
CA THR A 130 10.39 4.69 -13.30
C THR A 130 11.62 5.33 -13.92
N ILE A 131 12.70 4.56 -14.09
CA ILE A 131 13.82 4.98 -14.92
C ILE A 131 13.50 4.52 -16.34
N VAL A 132 13.39 5.48 -17.26
CA VAL A 132 13.23 5.22 -18.69
C VAL A 132 14.61 5.19 -19.35
#